data_AF-A0A7W3XZ57-F1
#
_entry.id   AF-A0A7W3XZ57-F1
#
_cell.length_a   1.000
_cell.length_b   1.000
_cell.length_c   1.000
_cell.angle_alpha   90.00
_cell.angle_beta   90.00
_cell.angle_gamma   90.00
#
_symmetry.space_group_name_H-M   'P 1'
#
loop_
_entity.id
_entity.type
_entity.pdbx_description
1 polymer ?
#
loop_
_entity_poly.entity_id
_entity_poly.type
_entity_poly.pdbx_seq_one_letter_code
_entity_poly.pdbx_strand_id
1 'polypeptide(L)'
;MVEVTRLSTLVELDGERADPAEMAVSARLEAVLSDDRRIPLLDDRGWSESIHGGGVDIREFVSVGDIEETARTVVGPDEPGEDHTHEGMAADHWGHLADILRRHGVAAHPAELERLPHEVVLGERLREWLGRARPLPSWPDSWPDPGRG
;
A
#
# COMPACT_ATOMS: atom_id res chain seq x y z
N MET A 1 -28.95 11.79 0.03
CA MET A 1 -28.39 10.44 0.27
C MET A 1 -26.89 10.59 0.30
N VAL A 2 -26.23 9.88 1.21
CA VAL A 2 -24.77 9.90 1.33
C VAL A 2 -24.24 8.74 0.50
N GLU A 3 -23.36 9.05 -0.44
CA GLU A 3 -22.83 8.11 -1.43
C GLU A 3 -21.30 8.02 -1.26
N VAL A 4 -20.70 6.94 -1.71
CA VAL A 4 -19.24 6.81 -1.74
C VAL A 4 -18.70 7.55 -2.97
N THR A 5 -17.77 8.47 -2.77
CA THR A 5 -17.19 9.29 -3.86
C THR A 5 -15.83 8.78 -4.33
N ARG A 6 -15.06 8.16 -3.43
CA ARG A 6 -13.74 7.57 -3.72
C ARG A 6 -13.35 6.56 -2.66
N LEU A 7 -12.38 5.72 -3.01
CA LEU A 7 -11.64 4.88 -2.08
C LEU A 7 -10.32 5.55 -1.73
N SER A 8 -9.89 5.43 -0.47
CA SER A 8 -8.64 5.99 0.04
C SER A 8 -7.90 4.93 0.83
N THR A 9 -6.70 4.56 0.42
CA THR A 9 -5.81 3.72 1.24
C THR A 9 -4.82 4.59 2.00
N LEU A 10 -4.88 4.57 3.32
CA LEU A 10 -3.83 5.15 4.17
C LEU A 10 -2.74 4.10 4.39
N VAL A 11 -1.51 4.41 3.98
CA VAL A 11 -0.34 3.57 4.21
C VAL A 11 0.52 4.19 5.29
N GLU A 12 0.77 3.50 6.39
CA GLU A 12 1.58 4.02 7.49
C GLU A 12 2.61 3.00 7.96
N LEU A 13 3.78 3.48 8.38
CA LEU A 13 4.83 2.62 8.94
C LEU A 13 4.32 1.86 10.16
N ASP A 14 4.49 0.55 10.11
CA ASP A 14 4.27 -0.36 11.22
C ASP A 14 5.60 -0.61 11.95
N GLY A 15 5.56 -0.62 13.28
CA GLY A 15 6.75 -0.78 14.13
C GLY A 15 7.52 0.50 14.48
N GLU A 16 8.53 0.34 15.35
CA GLU A 16 9.44 1.39 15.79
C GLU A 16 10.64 1.46 14.84
N ARG A 17 10.95 2.66 14.30
CA ARG A 17 12.06 2.90 13.35
C ARG A 17 13.39 2.38 13.94
N ALA A 18 13.84 1.20 13.54
CA ALA A 18 15.12 0.66 14.00
C ALA A 18 16.00 0.13 12.86
N ASP A 19 15.44 -0.59 11.89
CA ASP A 19 16.25 -1.18 10.82
C ASP A 19 16.14 -0.39 9.50
N PRO A 20 17.24 0.20 8.99
CA PRO A 20 17.25 0.82 7.67
C PRO A 20 17.18 -0.18 6.51
N ALA A 21 17.34 -1.48 6.75
CA ALA A 21 17.23 -2.53 5.74
C ALA A 21 15.82 -3.15 5.64
N GLU A 22 14.89 -2.76 6.52
CA GLU A 22 13.52 -3.28 6.56
C GLU A 22 12.50 -2.13 6.54
N MET A 23 11.39 -2.37 5.86
CA MET A 23 10.21 -1.54 5.89
C MET A 23 9.01 -2.44 6.19
N ALA A 24 8.26 -2.12 7.24
CA ALA A 24 6.94 -2.70 7.49
C ALA A 24 5.90 -1.59 7.46
N VAL A 25 4.78 -1.83 6.78
CA VAL A 25 3.69 -0.87 6.67
C VAL A 25 2.34 -1.54 6.87
N SER A 26 1.43 -0.79 7.48
CA SER A 26 0.00 -1.07 7.51
C SER A 26 -0.69 -0.33 6.36
N ALA A 27 -1.73 -0.94 5.80
CA ALA A 27 -2.55 -0.37 4.75
C ALA A 27 -4.01 -0.44 5.15
N ARG A 28 -4.63 0.72 5.38
CA ARG A 28 -6.04 0.82 5.74
C ARG A 28 -6.84 1.39 4.58
N LEU A 29 -7.79 0.60 4.05
CA LEU A 29 -8.72 1.04 3.03
C LEU A 29 -9.94 1.71 3.67
N GLU A 30 -10.30 2.88 3.17
CA GLU A 30 -11.45 3.66 3.61
C GLU A 30 -12.34 4.07 2.43
N ALA A 31 -13.65 4.04 2.65
CA ALA A 31 -14.61 4.72 1.78
C ALA A 31 -14.72 6.19 2.21
N VAL A 32 -14.53 7.10 1.27
CA VAL A 32 -14.81 8.53 1.46
C VAL A 32 -16.20 8.81 0.93
N LEU A 33 -17.02 9.39 1.80
CA LEU A 33 -18.41 9.72 1.50
C LEU A 33 -18.56 11.16 0.98
N SER A 34 -19.70 11.45 0.35
CA SER A 34 -20.03 12.79 -0.14
C SER A 34 -20.16 13.88 0.93
N ASP A 35 -20.19 13.49 2.21
CA ASP A 35 -20.17 14.38 3.38
C ASP A 35 -18.79 14.41 4.08
N ASP A 36 -17.74 14.01 3.37
CA ASP A 36 -16.34 13.92 3.81
C ASP A 36 -16.07 12.94 4.96
N ARG A 37 -17.09 12.22 5.45
CA ARG A 37 -16.88 11.15 6.42
C ARG A 37 -16.14 10.00 5.77
N ARG A 38 -15.38 9.29 6.59
CA ARG A 38 -14.59 8.13 6.21
C ARG A 38 -15.09 6.91 6.95
N ILE A 39 -15.32 5.82 6.22
CA ILE A 39 -15.68 4.53 6.81
C ILE A 39 -14.53 3.56 6.54
N PRO A 40 -13.92 2.96 7.57
CA PRO A 40 -12.92 1.91 7.38
C PRO A 40 -13.58 0.69 6.73
N LEU A 41 -12.94 0.18 5.70
CA LEU A 41 -13.35 -1.00 4.96
C LEU A 41 -12.43 -2.18 5.25
N LEU A 42 -11.11 -1.95 5.23
CA LEU A 42 -10.10 -2.94 5.59
C LEU A 42 -9.08 -2.23 6.48
N ASP A 43 -8.73 -2.81 7.62
CA ASP A 43 -7.76 -2.28 8.58
C ASP A 43 -6.72 -3.33 9.04
N ASP A 44 -6.76 -4.51 8.43
CA ASP A 44 -5.94 -5.68 8.72
C ASP A 44 -4.90 -5.98 7.63
N ARG A 45 -4.76 -5.08 6.65
CA ARG A 45 -3.85 -5.22 5.52
C ARG A 45 -2.52 -4.51 5.78
N GLY A 46 -1.47 -4.99 5.13
CA GLY A 46 -0.12 -4.48 5.26
C GLY A 46 0.89 -5.37 4.54
N TRP A 47 2.13 -4.92 4.45
CA TRP A 47 3.22 -5.71 3.91
C TRP A 47 4.55 -5.30 4.53
N SER A 48 5.56 -6.14 4.36
CA SER A 48 6.93 -5.87 4.76
C SER A 48 7.88 -6.16 3.60
N GLU A 49 8.88 -5.30 3.43
CA GLU A 49 9.99 -5.50 2.51
C GLU A 49 11.31 -5.44 3.27
N SER A 50 12.24 -6.30 2.88
CA SER A 50 13.56 -6.38 3.51
C SER A 50 14.64 -6.56 2.44
N ILE A 51 15.70 -5.78 2.53
CA ILE A 51 16.89 -5.95 1.67
C ILE A 51 18.01 -6.61 2.47
N HIS A 52 18.63 -7.62 1.87
CA HIS A 52 19.72 -8.36 2.50
C HIS A 52 21.06 -7.81 2.00
N GLY A 53 21.88 -7.28 2.91
CA GLY A 53 23.20 -6.75 2.60
C GLY A 53 23.64 -5.69 3.62
N GLY A 54 24.87 -5.80 4.13
CA GLY A 54 25.37 -4.87 5.16
C GLY A 54 25.47 -3.44 4.65
N GLY A 55 24.86 -2.49 5.37
CA GLY A 55 25.01 -1.05 5.13
C GLY A 55 24.11 -0.45 4.04
N VAL A 56 23.16 -1.23 3.51
CA VAL A 56 22.17 -0.78 2.52
C VAL A 56 20.99 -0.13 3.22
N ASP A 57 20.45 0.92 2.61
CA ASP A 57 19.25 1.61 3.07
C ASP A 57 18.10 1.29 2.10
N ILE A 58 17.08 0.55 2.53
CA ILE A 58 15.97 0.12 1.68
C ILE A 58 15.24 1.31 1.04
N ARG A 59 15.30 2.49 1.67
CA ARG A 59 14.75 3.75 1.15
C ARG A 59 15.39 4.21 -0.16
N GLU A 60 16.55 3.67 -0.54
CA GLU A 60 17.18 3.92 -1.83
C GLU A 60 16.51 3.14 -2.98
N PHE A 61 15.74 2.09 -2.66
CA PHE A 61 15.12 1.18 -3.63
C PHE A 61 13.59 1.26 -3.66
N VAL A 62 12.99 1.84 -2.62
CA VAL A 62 11.54 2.00 -2.53
C VAL A 62 11.15 3.42 -2.94
N SER A 63 10.39 3.54 -4.03
CA SER A 63 9.82 4.83 -4.43
C SER A 63 8.40 5.02 -3.88
N VAL A 64 7.94 6.27 -3.84
CA VAL A 64 6.53 6.58 -3.52
C VAL A 64 5.59 5.87 -4.50
N GLY A 65 5.94 5.82 -5.80
CA GLY A 65 5.14 5.15 -6.81
C GLY A 65 4.99 3.64 -6.55
N ASP A 66 6.08 2.98 -6.15
CA ASP A 66 6.06 1.55 -5.82
C ASP A 66 5.17 1.29 -4.60
N ILE A 67 5.31 2.10 -3.53
CA ILE A 67 4.44 2.00 -2.35
C ILE A 67 2.98 2.16 -2.73
N GLU A 68 2.66 3.12 -3.60
CA GLU A 68 1.28 3.33 -4.03
C GLU A 68 0.74 2.17 -4.86
N GLU A 69 1.55 1.60 -5.76
CA GLU A 69 1.18 0.41 -6.54
C GLU A 69 0.95 -0.79 -5.62
N THR A 70 1.90 -1.09 -4.74
CA THR A 70 1.80 -2.20 -3.78
C THR A 70 0.61 -2.02 -2.85
N ALA A 71 0.31 -0.81 -2.39
CA ALA A 71 -0.84 -0.54 -1.55
C ALA A 71 -2.16 -0.90 -2.25
N ARG A 72 -2.32 -0.56 -3.53
CA ARG A 72 -3.52 -0.89 -4.32
C ARG A 72 -3.66 -2.40 -4.51
N THR A 73 -2.54 -3.10 -4.71
CA THR A 73 -2.52 -4.57 -4.80
C THR A 73 -2.91 -5.21 -3.47
N VAL A 74 -2.32 -4.77 -2.36
CA VAL A 74 -2.52 -5.38 -1.02
C VAL A 74 -3.93 -5.18 -0.47
N VAL A 75 -4.57 -4.03 -0.76
CA VAL A 75 -5.98 -3.80 -0.39
C VAL A 75 -6.96 -4.23 -1.47
N GLY A 76 -6.48 -4.81 -2.57
CA GLY A 76 -7.30 -5.29 -3.67
C GLY A 76 -7.81 -6.71 -3.46
N PRO A 77 -8.42 -7.31 -4.51
CA PRO A 77 -8.80 -8.72 -4.49
C PRO A 77 -7.60 -9.61 -4.24
N ASP A 78 -7.78 -10.64 -3.41
CA ASP A 78 -6.72 -11.61 -3.16
C ASP A 78 -6.44 -12.45 -4.42
N GLU A 79 -5.19 -12.91 -4.57
CA GLU A 79 -4.82 -13.77 -5.70
C GLU A 79 -5.60 -15.09 -5.68
N PRO A 80 -6.12 -15.55 -6.83
CA PRO A 80 -6.84 -16.81 -6.88
C PRO A 80 -5.91 -17.99 -6.62
N GLY A 81 -6.33 -18.91 -5.75
CA GLY A 81 -5.75 -20.24 -5.64
C GLY A 81 -6.12 -21.14 -6.83
N GLU A 82 -5.62 -22.38 -6.86
CA GLU A 82 -5.79 -23.34 -7.97
C GLU A 82 -7.26 -23.58 -8.39
N ASP A 83 -8.20 -23.46 -7.45
CA ASP A 83 -9.64 -23.67 -7.66
C ASP A 83 -10.44 -22.38 -7.92
N HIS A 84 -9.81 -21.21 -7.92
CA HIS A 84 -10.50 -19.92 -8.01
C HIS A 84 -10.12 -19.15 -9.28
N THR A 85 -10.98 -18.23 -9.69
CA THR A 85 -10.71 -17.31 -10.81
C THR A 85 -10.46 -15.90 -10.29
N HIS A 86 -9.68 -15.11 -11.03
CA HIS A 86 -9.47 -13.69 -10.72
C HIS A 86 -10.80 -12.93 -10.64
N GLU A 87 -11.74 -13.21 -11.54
CA GLU A 87 -13.07 -12.59 -11.55
C GLU A 87 -13.88 -12.95 -10.29
N GLY A 88 -13.81 -14.21 -9.83
CA GLY A 88 -14.47 -14.64 -8.60
C GLY A 88 -13.91 -13.94 -7.37
N MET A 89 -12.58 -13.89 -7.23
CA MET A 89 -11.93 -13.18 -6.13
C MET A 89 -12.26 -11.68 -6.14
N ALA A 90 -12.33 -11.06 -7.32
CA ALA A 90 -12.75 -9.67 -7.47
C ALA A 90 -14.22 -9.46 -7.05
N ALA A 91 -15.13 -10.34 -7.49
CA ALA A 91 -16.55 -10.25 -7.13
C ALA A 91 -16.75 -10.38 -5.61
N ASP A 92 -16.08 -11.34 -4.98
CA ASP A 92 -16.14 -11.56 -3.53
C ASP A 92 -15.55 -10.38 -2.77
N HIS A 93 -14.41 -9.85 -3.22
CA HIS A 93 -13.77 -8.67 -2.64
C HIS A 93 -14.71 -7.45 -2.66
N TRP A 94 -15.20 -7.04 -3.83
CA TRP A 94 -16.10 -5.88 -3.94
C TRP A 94 -17.44 -6.10 -3.24
N GLY A 95 -17.95 -7.34 -3.23
CA GLY A 95 -19.11 -7.77 -2.47
C GLY A 95 -18.95 -7.52 -0.97
N HIS A 96 -17.80 -7.94 -0.42
CA HIS A 96 -17.45 -7.75 0.97
C HIS A 96 -17.40 -6.27 1.36
N LEU A 97 -16.74 -5.43 0.55
CA LEU A 97 -16.66 -3.98 0.80
C LEU A 97 -18.04 -3.31 0.82
N ALA A 98 -18.90 -3.69 -0.14
CA ALA A 98 -20.27 -3.18 -0.20
C ALA A 98 -21.09 -3.60 1.02
N ASP A 99 -20.90 -4.82 1.54
CA ASP A 99 -21.58 -5.27 2.75
C ASP A 99 -21.16 -4.52 4.00
N ILE A 100 -19.88 -4.15 4.13
CA ILE A 100 -19.41 -3.29 5.23
C ILE A 100 -20.15 -1.94 5.16
N LEU A 101 -20.19 -1.30 4.00
CA LEU A 101 -20.88 -0.01 3.81
C LEU A 101 -22.37 -0.08 4.16
N ARG A 102 -23.04 -1.16 3.76
CA ARG A 102 -24.46 -1.39 4.08
C ARG A 102 -24.69 -1.51 5.59
N ARG A 103 -23.79 -2.15 6.33
CA ARG A 103 -23.87 -2.21 7.81
C ARG A 103 -23.75 -0.83 8.45
N HIS A 104 -23.05 0.10 7.80
CA HIS A 104 -22.98 1.51 8.18
C HIS A 104 -24.13 2.37 7.64
N GLY A 105 -25.14 1.77 6.99
CA GLY A 105 -26.30 2.46 6.45
C GLY A 105 -26.04 3.20 5.14
N VAL A 106 -24.92 2.92 4.46
CA VAL A 106 -24.57 3.49 3.15
C VAL A 106 -24.93 2.47 2.08
N ALA A 107 -25.79 2.86 1.14
CA ALA A 107 -26.07 2.04 -0.03
C ALA A 107 -24.85 2.08 -0.97
N ALA A 108 -24.34 0.91 -1.34
CA ALA A 108 -23.24 0.78 -2.28
C ALA A 108 -23.44 -0.48 -3.13
N HIS A 109 -23.07 -0.45 -4.41
CA HIS A 109 -23.04 -1.62 -5.27
C HIS A 109 -21.59 -2.04 -5.57
N PRO A 110 -21.24 -3.35 -5.55
CA PRO A 110 -19.87 -3.81 -5.81
C PRO A 110 -19.26 -3.25 -7.09
N ALA A 111 -19.98 -3.35 -8.20
CA ALA A 111 -19.54 -2.82 -9.50
C ALA A 111 -19.39 -1.28 -9.55
N GLU A 112 -20.03 -0.54 -8.64
CA GLU A 112 -19.81 0.91 -8.53
C GLU A 112 -18.53 1.20 -7.77
N LEU A 113 -18.29 0.48 -6.66
CA LEU A 113 -17.08 0.61 -5.86
C LEU A 113 -15.82 0.33 -6.68
N GLU A 114 -15.85 -0.70 -7.52
CA GLU A 114 -14.75 -1.07 -8.41
C GLU A 114 -14.34 0.07 -9.37
N ARG A 115 -15.30 0.93 -9.77
CA ARG A 115 -15.06 2.03 -10.71
C ARG A 115 -14.71 3.34 -10.03
N LEU A 116 -14.73 3.40 -8.70
CA LEU A 116 -14.43 4.61 -7.99
C LEU A 116 -12.94 4.97 -8.12
N PRO A 117 -12.60 6.28 -8.12
CA PRO A 117 -11.23 6.70 -7.96
C PRO A 117 -10.62 6.10 -6.69
N HIS A 118 -9.39 5.60 -6.80
CA HIS A 118 -8.63 5.06 -5.66
C HIS A 118 -7.39 5.90 -5.41
N GLU A 119 -7.44 6.68 -4.34
CA GLU A 119 -6.32 7.47 -3.83
C GLU A 119 -5.50 6.66 -2.84
N VAL A 120 -4.18 6.82 -2.88
CA VAL A 120 -3.28 6.30 -1.84
C VAL A 120 -2.68 7.50 -1.11
N VAL A 121 -2.79 7.49 0.21
CA VAL A 121 -2.30 8.54 1.09
C VAL A 121 -1.22 7.95 1.97
N LEU A 122 0.01 8.43 1.83
CA LEU A 122 1.11 8.05 2.72
C LEU A 122 0.90 8.70 4.11
N GLY A 123 1.20 8.00 5.19
CA GLY A 123 1.16 8.52 6.54
C GLY A 123 2.29 9.51 6.82
N GLU A 124 2.18 10.28 7.89
CA GLU A 124 3.21 11.25 8.25
C GLU A 124 4.54 10.56 8.57
N ARG A 125 4.50 9.44 9.31
CA ARG A 125 5.72 8.74 9.69
C ARG A 125 6.38 8.09 8.48
N LEU A 126 5.60 7.53 7.55
CA LEU A 126 6.11 7.00 6.29
C LEU A 126 6.76 8.09 5.43
N ARG A 127 6.10 9.25 5.24
CA ARG A 127 6.65 10.38 4.47
C ARG A 127 7.97 10.89 5.05
N GLU A 128 7.99 11.09 6.36
CA GLU A 128 9.21 11.51 7.07
C GLU A 128 10.34 10.48 6.95
N TRP A 129 10.01 9.18 6.96
CA TRP A 129 11.00 8.12 6.87
C TRP A 129 11.63 8.07 5.46
N LEU A 130 10.81 8.18 4.41
CA LEU A 130 11.26 8.32 3.03
C LEU A 130 12.14 9.57 2.85
N GLY A 131 11.75 10.70 3.46
CA GLY A 131 12.52 11.95 3.43
C GLY A 131 13.87 11.90 4.16
N ARG A 132 14.14 10.84 4.93
CA ARG A 132 15.41 10.63 5.66
C ARG A 132 16.39 9.72 4.91
N ALA A 133 16.07 9.28 3.69
CA ALA A 133 16.99 8.48 2.89
C ALA A 133 18.37 9.16 2.87
N ARG A 134 19.41 8.42 3.25
CA ARG A 134 20.77 8.96 3.13
C ARG A 134 21.03 9.14 1.63
N PRO A 135 21.54 10.28 1.16
CA PRO A 135 22.03 10.34 -0.21
C PRO A 135 23.07 9.23 -0.37
N LEU A 136 22.90 8.40 -1.40
CA LEU A 136 23.88 7.38 -1.78
C LEU A 136 25.27 8.00 -1.67
N PRO A 137 26.24 7.37 -0.97
CA PRO A 137 27.62 7.79 -1.13
C PRO A 137 27.92 7.75 -2.63
N SER A 138 28.42 8.85 -3.19
CA SER A 138 28.96 8.85 -4.53
C SER A 138 30.00 7.74 -4.57
N TRP A 139 29.69 6.67 -5.30
CA TRP A 139 30.63 5.57 -5.49
C TRP A 139 31.88 6.20 -6.13
N PRO A 140 33.07 6.11 -5.51
CA PRO A 140 34.26 6.55 -6.19
C PRO A 140 34.45 5.67 -7.44
N ASP A 141 34.71 6.30 -8.58
CA ASP A 141 35.04 5.73 -9.91
C ASP A 141 36.30 4.81 -9.91
N SER A 142 36.68 4.24 -8.77
CA SER A 142 37.95 3.53 -8.61
C SER A 142 37.77 2.32 -7.69
N TRP A 143 37.17 1.28 -8.25
CA TRP A 143 37.53 -0.09 -7.90
C TRP A 143 38.54 -0.59 -8.95
N PRO A 144 39.68 -1.18 -8.56
CA PRO A 144 40.59 -1.76 -9.52
C PRO A 144 39.93 -2.98 -10.19
N ASP A 145 39.98 -3.00 -11.52
CA ASP A 145 39.63 -4.14 -12.36
C ASP A 145 40.35 -5.40 -11.84
N PRO A 146 39.64 -6.48 -11.44
CA PRO A 146 40.26 -7.73 -11.01
C PRO A 146 40.95 -8.50 -12.16
N GLY A 147 41.07 -7.91 -13.36
CA GLY A 147 41.58 -8.55 -14.57
C GLY A 147 42.96 -8.12 -15.10
N ARG A 148 43.89 -7.62 -14.27
CA ARG A 148 45.31 -7.50 -14.67
C ARG A 148 46.27 -8.07 -13.62
N GLY A 149 46.53 -9.38 -13.75
CA GLY A 149 47.71 -10.09 -13.23
C GLY A 149 48.43 -10.78 -14.38
#